data_AF-A0A1T3CPH2-F1
#
_entry.id   AF-A0A1T3CPH2-F1
#
_cell.length_a   1.000
_cell.length_b   1.000
_cell.length_c   1.000
_cell.angle_alpha   90.00
_cell.angle_beta   90.00
_cell.angle_gamma   90.00
#
_symmetry.space_group_name_H-M   'P 1'
#
loop_
_entity.id
_entity.type
_entity.pdbx_description
1 polymer ?
#
loop_
_entity_poly.entity_id
_entity_poly.type
_entity_poly.pdbx_seq_one_letter_code
_entity_poly.pdbx_strand_id
1 'polypeptide(L)'
;MQFGATVGEACATFAITNIDDLFVLVTFNAEAATNRVITPFRIALGQFIGFTVIIAISMIGFGISLVLPPEPIGFLGLLPILLGIWKFCHLFVTEPEEHTEISTAALMKGILKVALITIMNGGDNIGTYIPLFAQVERAAIAVYIIVYYILLAVWCVAASLVMRQKHVLALVQKYIDYVIPLLYTGLGIFIIVKSDCYPWTIQQINDSTASDPGRGTMAGVTTFILLAAGCAMAWATVAKRKTQSTVDIDLTRTYGTPLETVTRDADADVH
;
A
#
# COMPACT_ATOMS: atom_id res chain seq x y z
N MET A 1 26.42 -12.28 4.23
CA MET A 1 25.11 -12.31 4.92
C MET A 1 25.19 -12.36 6.46
N GLN A 2 24.62 -11.35 7.15
CA GLN A 2 24.32 -11.39 8.59
C GLN A 2 22.87 -11.85 8.80
N PHE A 3 22.68 -13.14 9.07
CA PHE A 3 21.33 -13.77 9.06
C PHE A 3 20.30 -13.06 9.95
N GLY A 4 20.67 -12.72 11.20
CA GLY A 4 19.77 -12.04 12.14
C GLY A 4 19.33 -10.65 11.65
N ALA A 5 20.25 -9.89 11.04
CA ALA A 5 19.91 -8.60 10.45
C ALA A 5 18.96 -8.76 9.25
N THR A 6 19.18 -9.76 8.39
CA THR A 6 18.28 -10.05 7.26
C THR A 6 16.88 -10.42 7.74
N VAL A 7 16.75 -11.25 8.78
CA VAL A 7 15.44 -11.60 9.34
C VAL A 7 14.76 -10.36 9.94
N GLY A 8 15.51 -9.51 10.64
CA GLY A 8 15.00 -8.25 11.18
C GLY A 8 14.50 -7.30 10.08
N GLU A 9 15.29 -7.14 9.00
CA GLU A 9 14.89 -6.35 7.82
C GLU A 9 13.64 -6.95 7.17
N ALA A 10 13.56 -8.26 6.99
CA ALA A 10 12.38 -8.94 6.43
C ALA A 10 11.13 -8.76 7.30
N CYS A 11 11.25 -8.89 8.62
CA CYS A 11 10.14 -8.63 9.53
C CYS A 11 9.65 -7.18 9.43
N ALA A 12 10.58 -6.22 9.41
CA ALA A 12 10.24 -4.80 9.30
C ALA A 12 9.58 -4.48 7.97
N THR A 13 10.16 -4.91 6.85
CA THR A 13 9.62 -4.61 5.52
C THR A 13 8.28 -5.28 5.30
N PHE A 14 8.09 -6.53 5.74
CA PHE A 14 6.79 -7.20 5.69
C PHE A 14 5.73 -6.44 6.49
N ALA A 15 6.07 -6.05 7.72
CA ALA A 15 5.13 -5.34 8.58
C ALA A 15 4.72 -3.98 8.01
N ILE A 16 5.68 -3.23 7.45
CA ILE A 16 5.42 -1.94 6.79
C ILE A 16 4.50 -2.13 5.58
N THR A 17 4.83 -3.08 4.69
CA THR A 17 4.16 -3.14 3.39
C THR A 17 2.82 -3.83 3.39
N ASN A 18 2.52 -4.64 4.40
CA ASN A 18 1.27 -5.37 4.40
C ASN A 18 0.25 -4.74 5.37
N ILE A 19 0.57 -3.67 6.10
CA ILE A 19 -0.30 -3.26 7.23
C ILE A 19 -1.76 -2.99 6.83
N ASP A 20 -1.96 -2.56 5.59
CA ASP A 20 -3.27 -2.37 4.96
C ASP A 20 -4.01 -3.72 4.72
N ASP A 21 -3.28 -4.78 4.35
CA ASP A 21 -3.81 -6.14 4.23
C ASP A 21 -4.31 -6.71 5.56
N LEU A 22 -3.77 -6.27 6.70
CA LEU A 22 -4.29 -6.67 8.00
C LEU A 22 -5.73 -6.16 8.19
N PHE A 23 -6.03 -4.93 7.76
CA PHE A 23 -7.39 -4.37 7.82
C PHE A 23 -8.33 -5.12 6.88
N VAL A 24 -7.88 -5.42 5.66
CA VAL A 24 -8.61 -6.24 4.68
C VAL A 24 -8.94 -7.61 5.26
N LEU A 25 -7.96 -8.27 5.88
CA LEU A 25 -8.13 -9.56 6.57
C LEU A 25 -9.14 -9.47 7.73
N VAL A 26 -9.10 -8.40 8.52
CA VAL A 26 -10.06 -8.18 9.61
C VAL A 26 -11.47 -8.01 9.07
N THR A 27 -11.65 -7.21 8.02
CA THR A 27 -12.95 -6.98 7.36
C THR A 27 -13.52 -8.26 6.78
N PHE A 28 -12.71 -9.03 6.04
CA PHE A 28 -13.16 -10.31 5.50
C PHE A 28 -13.51 -11.33 6.58
N ASN A 29 -12.73 -11.39 7.66
CA ASN A 29 -13.06 -12.27 8.77
C ASN A 29 -14.34 -11.84 9.50
N ALA A 30 -14.63 -10.53 9.58
CA ALA A 30 -15.90 -10.01 10.07
C ALA A 30 -17.09 -10.38 9.14
N GLU A 31 -16.90 -10.32 7.82
CA GLU A 31 -17.87 -10.79 6.82
C GLU A 31 -18.15 -12.29 6.99
N ALA A 32 -17.10 -13.09 7.18
CA ALA A 32 -17.18 -14.54 7.41
C ALA A 32 -17.93 -14.93 8.70
N ALA A 33 -17.92 -14.08 9.73
CA ALA A 33 -18.69 -14.32 10.95
C ALA A 33 -20.21 -14.21 10.72
N THR A 34 -20.63 -13.45 9.71
CA THR A 34 -22.05 -13.22 9.40
C THR A 34 -22.54 -14.08 8.22
N ASN A 35 -21.63 -14.48 7.32
CA ASN A 35 -21.94 -15.22 6.10
C ASN A 35 -21.22 -16.58 6.04
N ARG A 36 -21.98 -17.69 6.02
CA ARG A 36 -21.44 -19.08 6.00
C ARG A 36 -20.65 -19.46 4.74
N VAL A 37 -20.70 -18.65 3.68
CA VAL A 37 -20.02 -18.92 2.40
C VAL A 37 -18.52 -18.59 2.45
N ILE A 38 -18.12 -17.65 3.31
CA ILE A 38 -16.72 -17.23 3.50
C ILE A 38 -16.25 -17.81 4.82
N THR A 39 -15.15 -18.56 4.80
CA THR A 39 -14.53 -19.13 6.02
C THR A 39 -13.13 -18.55 6.21
N PRO A 40 -12.62 -18.46 7.45
CA PRO A 40 -11.26 -17.98 7.72
C PRO A 40 -10.19 -18.73 6.91
N PHE A 41 -10.38 -20.03 6.68
CA PHE A 41 -9.51 -20.83 5.83
C PHE A 41 -9.53 -20.39 4.36
N ARG A 42 -10.71 -20.07 3.80
CA ARG A 42 -10.84 -19.57 2.43
C ARG A 42 -10.22 -18.18 2.27
N ILE A 43 -10.31 -17.35 3.30
CA ILE A 43 -9.67 -16.03 3.34
C ILE A 43 -8.16 -16.21 3.34
N ALA A 44 -7.62 -17.02 4.24
CA ALA A 44 -6.19 -17.31 4.29
C ALA A 44 -5.70 -17.85 2.93
N LEU A 45 -6.40 -18.84 2.34
CA LEU A 45 -6.03 -19.38 1.04
C LEU A 45 -6.02 -18.31 -0.07
N GLY A 46 -7.02 -17.42 -0.08
CA GLY A 46 -7.07 -16.30 -1.01
C GLY A 46 -5.87 -15.36 -0.84
N GLN A 47 -5.52 -15.05 0.41
CA GLN A 47 -4.35 -14.23 0.71
C GLN A 47 -3.05 -14.89 0.26
N PHE A 48 -2.83 -16.17 0.58
CA PHE A 48 -1.65 -16.90 0.12
C PHE A 48 -1.54 -16.91 -1.42
N ILE A 49 -2.65 -17.04 -2.14
CA ILE A 49 -2.65 -16.98 -3.61
C ILE A 49 -2.29 -15.57 -4.09
N GLY A 50 -2.97 -14.53 -3.59
CA GLY A 50 -2.72 -13.15 -3.98
C GLY A 50 -1.30 -12.70 -3.66
N PHE A 51 -0.81 -13.00 -2.46
CA PHE A 51 0.55 -12.70 -2.02
C PHE A 51 1.60 -13.44 -2.85
N THR A 52 1.32 -14.68 -3.27
CA THR A 52 2.22 -15.41 -4.18
C THR A 52 2.33 -14.71 -5.54
N VAL A 53 1.23 -14.16 -6.06
CA VAL A 53 1.26 -13.37 -7.29
C VAL A 53 2.08 -12.09 -7.11
N ILE A 54 1.92 -11.38 -5.99
CA ILE A 54 2.73 -10.20 -5.64
C ILE A 54 4.22 -10.54 -5.60
N ILE A 55 4.58 -11.64 -4.94
CA ILE A 55 5.98 -12.11 -4.86
C ILE A 55 6.49 -12.50 -6.24
N ALA A 56 5.69 -13.17 -7.07
CA ALA A 56 6.07 -13.53 -8.43
C ALA A 56 6.34 -12.28 -9.29
N ILE A 57 5.46 -11.27 -9.25
CA ILE A 57 5.67 -10.00 -9.96
C ILE A 57 6.93 -9.29 -9.46
N SER A 58 7.13 -9.27 -8.13
CA SER A 58 8.31 -8.67 -7.52
C SER A 58 9.60 -9.38 -7.95
N MET A 59 9.58 -10.71 -8.06
CA MET A 59 10.70 -11.51 -8.55
C MET A 59 10.97 -11.32 -10.04
N ILE A 60 9.94 -11.09 -10.86
CA ILE A 60 10.10 -10.70 -12.26
C ILE A 60 10.77 -9.32 -12.34
N GLY A 61 10.30 -8.35 -11.55
CA GLY A 61 10.91 -7.02 -11.47
C GLY A 61 12.38 -7.06 -11.02
N PHE A 62 12.69 -7.90 -10.03
CA PHE A 62 14.08 -8.21 -9.65
C PHE A 62 14.86 -8.86 -10.81
N GLY A 63 14.27 -9.81 -11.53
CA GLY A 63 14.91 -10.42 -12.70
C GLY A 63 15.28 -9.40 -13.77
N ILE A 64 14.43 -8.39 -13.99
CA ILE A 64 14.71 -7.27 -14.90
C ILE A 64 15.83 -6.39 -14.36
N SER A 65 15.88 -6.14 -13.04
CA SER A 65 16.94 -5.31 -12.44
C SER A 65 18.33 -5.94 -12.57
N LEU A 66 18.45 -7.27 -12.69
CA LEU A 66 19.73 -7.95 -12.93
C LEU A 66 20.39 -7.62 -14.28
N VAL A 67 19.64 -7.05 -15.23
CA VAL A 67 20.16 -6.63 -16.53
C VAL A 67 20.71 -5.19 -16.48
N LEU A 68 20.36 -4.43 -15.43
CA LEU A 68 20.82 -3.06 -15.24
C LEU A 68 22.18 -3.05 -14.51
N PRO A 69 23.00 -1.99 -14.70
CA PRO A 69 24.19 -1.79 -13.87
C PRO A 69 23.78 -1.77 -12.39
N PRO A 70 24.55 -2.37 -11.48
CA PRO A 70 24.16 -2.50 -10.08
C PRO A 70 24.09 -1.16 -9.34
N GLU A 71 24.83 -0.15 -9.78
CA GLU A 71 24.99 1.09 -9.05
C GLU A 71 23.76 2.02 -9.12
N PRO A 72 23.10 2.22 -10.29
CA PRO A 72 21.84 2.97 -10.37
C PRO A 72 20.64 2.32 -9.69
N ILE A 73 20.68 1.01 -9.38
CA ILE A 73 19.55 0.26 -8.80
C ILE A 73 19.10 0.87 -7.47
N GLY A 74 20.02 1.45 -6.70
CA GLY A 74 19.70 2.13 -5.44
C GLY A 74 18.67 3.25 -5.58
N PHE A 75 18.55 3.89 -6.76
CA PHE A 75 17.51 4.89 -7.01
C PHE A 75 16.09 4.33 -7.00
N LEU A 76 15.90 3.01 -7.09
CA LEU A 76 14.59 2.39 -6.87
C LEU A 76 14.05 2.66 -5.45
N GLY A 77 14.89 3.03 -4.49
CA GLY A 77 14.45 3.53 -3.17
C GLY A 77 13.64 4.83 -3.25
N LEU A 78 13.68 5.56 -4.37
CA LEU A 78 12.75 6.67 -4.63
C LEU A 78 11.30 6.19 -4.74
N LEU A 79 11.05 4.93 -5.15
CA LEU A 79 9.69 4.40 -5.25
C LEU A 79 8.98 4.35 -3.87
N PRO A 80 9.54 3.73 -2.81
CA PRO A 80 8.97 3.84 -1.47
C PRO A 80 8.88 5.27 -0.95
N ILE A 81 9.82 6.17 -1.27
CA ILE A 81 9.72 7.60 -0.88
C ILE A 81 8.48 8.23 -1.53
N LEU A 82 8.28 8.02 -2.83
CA LEU A 82 7.12 8.53 -3.56
C LEU A 82 5.82 7.94 -3.02
N LEU A 83 5.78 6.65 -2.66
CA LEU A 83 4.64 6.03 -1.97
C LEU A 83 4.36 6.70 -0.62
N GLY A 84 5.41 7.00 0.15
CA GLY A 84 5.29 7.74 1.41
C GLY A 84 4.68 9.12 1.22
N ILE A 85 5.21 9.91 0.26
CA ILE A 85 4.67 11.24 -0.07
C ILE A 85 3.23 11.13 -0.56
N TRP A 86 2.92 10.15 -1.40
CA TRP A 86 1.57 9.92 -1.92
C TRP A 86 0.57 9.64 -0.80
N LYS A 87 0.89 8.70 0.10
CA LYS A 87 0.05 8.39 1.27
C LYS A 87 -0.08 9.60 2.20
N PHE A 88 0.99 10.40 2.37
CA PHE A 88 0.92 11.65 3.12
C PHE A 88 -0.04 12.68 2.51
N CYS A 89 0.00 12.87 1.19
CA CYS A 89 -0.92 13.77 0.49
C CYS A 89 -2.38 13.33 0.66
N HIS A 90 -2.64 12.02 0.67
CA HIS A 90 -3.98 11.47 0.88
C HIS A 90 -4.56 11.77 2.27
N LEU A 91 -3.73 11.96 3.31
CA LEU A 91 -4.21 12.34 4.65
C LEU A 91 -4.95 13.68 4.69
N PHE A 92 -4.68 14.57 3.73
CA PHE A 92 -5.32 15.89 3.66
C PHE A 92 -6.62 15.89 2.84
N VAL A 93 -7.00 14.74 2.26
CA VAL A 93 -8.24 14.55 1.53
C VAL A 93 -9.01 13.43 2.21
N THR A 94 -10.00 13.81 3.01
CA THR A 94 -10.98 12.86 3.58
C THR A 94 -11.80 12.28 2.43
N GLU A 95 -11.42 11.11 1.95
CA GLU A 95 -12.30 10.33 1.09
C GLU A 95 -13.26 9.51 1.96
N PRO A 96 -14.54 9.38 1.57
CA PRO A 96 -15.26 8.16 1.91
C PRO A 96 -14.54 7.01 1.21
N GLU A 97 -14.17 5.95 1.93
CA GLU A 97 -13.52 4.77 1.34
C GLU A 97 -14.28 4.38 0.06
N GLU A 98 -13.62 4.45 -1.11
CA GLU A 98 -14.11 3.80 -2.32
C GLU A 98 -14.08 2.30 -2.03
N HIS A 99 -15.16 1.78 -1.44
CA HIS A 99 -15.52 0.40 -1.61
C HIS A 99 -15.67 0.21 -3.10
N THR A 100 -14.61 -0.27 -3.76
CA THR A 100 -14.71 -0.76 -5.11
C THR A 100 -15.61 -1.99 -5.02
N GLU A 101 -16.92 -1.77 -5.03
CA GLU A 101 -17.89 -2.77 -5.39
C GLU A 101 -17.62 -3.08 -6.84
N ILE A 102 -16.63 -3.96 -7.07
CA ILE A 102 -16.45 -4.57 -8.37
C ILE A 102 -17.76 -5.32 -8.60
N SER A 103 -18.60 -4.76 -9.46
CA SER A 103 -19.90 -5.27 -9.93
C SER A 103 -19.84 -6.72 -10.46
N THR A 104 -18.65 -7.31 -10.59
CA THR A 104 -18.42 -8.73 -10.88
C THR A 104 -18.46 -9.66 -9.65
N ALA A 105 -18.59 -9.13 -8.44
CA ALA A 105 -18.55 -9.87 -7.17
C ALA A 105 -19.71 -10.85 -6.96
N ALA A 106 -20.81 -10.72 -7.71
CA ALA A 106 -21.95 -11.64 -7.61
C ALA A 106 -21.64 -13.08 -8.08
N LEU A 107 -20.53 -13.33 -8.79
CA LEU A 107 -20.19 -14.65 -9.35
C LEU A 107 -18.91 -15.29 -8.76
N MET A 108 -18.09 -14.55 -7.99
CA MET A 108 -16.77 -15.03 -7.59
C MET A 108 -16.79 -15.81 -6.27
N LYS A 109 -16.22 -17.03 -6.28
CA LYS A 109 -15.93 -17.81 -5.06
C LYS A 109 -15.08 -16.96 -4.10
N GLY A 110 -15.41 -16.94 -2.80
CA GLY A 110 -14.78 -16.06 -1.81
C GLY A 110 -13.24 -16.06 -1.75
N ILE A 111 -12.59 -17.16 -2.13
CA ILE A 111 -11.12 -17.24 -2.25
C ILE A 111 -10.58 -16.27 -3.31
N LEU A 112 -11.23 -16.22 -4.48
CA LEU A 112 -10.79 -15.40 -5.60
C LEU A 112 -11.06 -13.91 -5.34
N LYS A 113 -12.16 -13.59 -4.63
CA LYS A 113 -12.44 -12.22 -4.14
C LYS A 113 -11.29 -11.72 -3.26
N VAL A 114 -10.88 -12.52 -2.27
CA VAL A 114 -9.78 -12.17 -1.36
C VAL A 114 -8.46 -12.04 -2.12
N ALA A 115 -8.11 -13.02 -2.96
CA ALA A 115 -6.88 -12.97 -3.75
C ALA A 115 -6.79 -11.74 -4.66
N LEU A 116 -7.90 -11.34 -5.30
CA LEU A 116 -7.94 -10.16 -6.16
C LEU A 116 -7.74 -8.87 -5.36
N ILE A 117 -8.43 -8.74 -4.21
CA ILE A 117 -8.25 -7.56 -3.34
C ILE A 117 -6.81 -7.47 -2.82
N THR A 118 -6.22 -8.60 -2.42
CA THR A 118 -4.80 -8.68 -2.09
C THR A 118 -3.92 -8.15 -3.21
N ILE A 119 -4.13 -8.61 -4.46
CA ILE A 119 -3.30 -8.16 -5.60
C ILE A 119 -3.50 -6.66 -5.87
N MET A 120 -4.72 -6.16 -5.75
CA MET A 120 -5.02 -4.73 -5.95
C MET A 120 -4.35 -3.86 -4.89
N ASN A 121 -4.35 -4.31 -3.64
CA ASN A 121 -3.67 -3.60 -2.55
C ASN A 121 -2.15 -3.81 -2.58
N GLY A 122 -1.70 -4.90 -3.20
CA GLY A 122 -0.30 -5.31 -3.30
C GLY A 122 0.64 -4.40 -4.08
N GLY A 123 0.15 -3.25 -4.57
CA GLY A 123 0.94 -2.30 -5.34
C GLY A 123 2.12 -1.73 -4.55
N ASP A 124 1.93 -1.46 -3.25
CA ASP A 124 2.99 -0.96 -2.38
C ASP A 124 3.98 -2.06 -1.95
N ASN A 125 3.53 -3.31 -1.83
CA ASN A 125 4.40 -4.48 -1.72
C ASN A 125 5.30 -4.61 -2.95
N ILE A 126 4.74 -4.57 -4.17
CA ILE A 126 5.52 -4.66 -5.41
C ILE A 126 6.52 -3.50 -5.51
N GLY A 127 6.04 -2.27 -5.28
CA GLY A 127 6.84 -1.05 -5.33
C GLY A 127 7.98 -1.01 -4.31
N THR A 128 7.90 -1.84 -3.26
CA THR A 128 8.91 -1.93 -2.21
C THR A 128 9.82 -3.15 -2.36
N TYR A 129 9.27 -4.32 -2.71
CA TYR A 129 10.00 -5.58 -2.77
C TYR A 129 10.97 -5.61 -3.95
N ILE A 130 10.60 -5.03 -5.10
CA ILE A 130 11.52 -4.92 -6.25
C ILE A 130 12.81 -4.17 -5.87
N PRO A 131 12.76 -2.92 -5.36
CA PRO A 131 13.97 -2.21 -4.92
C PRO A 131 14.73 -2.99 -3.85
N LEU A 132 14.03 -3.56 -2.87
CA LEU A 132 14.67 -4.25 -1.76
C LEU A 132 15.43 -5.51 -2.21
N PHE A 133 14.80 -6.35 -3.04
CA PHE A 133 15.42 -7.58 -3.56
C PHE A 133 16.62 -7.28 -4.45
N ALA A 134 16.59 -6.16 -5.18
CA ALA A 134 17.69 -5.74 -6.02
C ALA A 134 18.92 -5.28 -5.22
N GLN A 135 18.74 -4.94 -3.93
CA GLN A 135 19.81 -4.44 -3.04
C GLN A 135 20.38 -5.48 -2.08
N VAL A 136 19.93 -6.74 -2.13
CA VAL A 136 20.39 -7.80 -1.22
C VAL A 136 21.00 -8.98 -1.97
N GLU A 137 21.82 -9.76 -1.27
CA GLU A 137 22.39 -11.00 -1.81
C GLU A 137 21.28 -11.98 -2.21
N ARG A 138 21.47 -12.74 -3.30
CA ARG A 138 20.47 -13.73 -3.78
C ARG A 138 20.03 -14.73 -2.70
N ALA A 139 20.95 -15.16 -1.83
CA ALA A 139 20.63 -16.05 -0.71
C ALA A 139 19.73 -15.37 0.35
N ALA A 140 19.87 -14.05 0.52
CA ALA A 140 19.02 -13.29 1.44
C ALA A 140 17.58 -13.23 0.94
N ILE A 141 17.34 -13.12 -0.36
CA ILE A 141 15.98 -13.10 -0.95
C ILE A 141 15.18 -14.35 -0.53
N ALA A 142 15.81 -15.52 -0.51
CA ALA A 142 15.14 -16.75 -0.03
C ALA A 142 14.69 -16.62 1.44
N VAL A 143 15.51 -15.98 2.28
CA VAL A 143 15.16 -15.71 3.68
C VAL A 143 14.01 -14.71 3.78
N TYR A 144 14.00 -13.63 2.99
CA TYR A 144 12.85 -12.71 2.92
C TYR A 144 11.57 -13.45 2.58
N ILE A 145 11.57 -14.25 1.51
CA ILE A 145 10.38 -14.98 1.06
C ILE A 145 9.87 -15.93 2.15
N ILE A 146 10.76 -16.71 2.76
CA ILE A 146 10.38 -17.63 3.85
C ILE A 146 9.77 -16.87 5.03
N VAL A 147 10.43 -15.78 5.48
CA VAL A 147 9.94 -14.95 6.59
C VAL A 147 8.60 -14.31 6.23
N TYR A 148 8.43 -13.81 5.01
CA TYR A 148 7.17 -13.20 4.55
C TYR A 148 6.01 -14.20 4.61
N TYR A 149 6.19 -15.44 4.16
CA TYR A 149 5.12 -16.44 4.24
C TYR A 149 4.82 -16.87 5.69
N ILE A 150 5.83 -16.95 6.56
CA ILE A 150 5.61 -17.20 8.00
C ILE A 150 4.80 -16.05 8.61
N LEU A 151 5.17 -14.81 8.34
CA LEU A 151 4.47 -13.63 8.86
C LEU A 151 3.07 -13.48 8.27
N LEU A 152 2.86 -13.83 7.00
CA LEU A 152 1.53 -13.89 6.38
C LEU A 152 0.61 -14.87 7.13
N ALA A 153 1.12 -16.04 7.49
CA ALA A 153 0.37 -16.99 8.33
C ALA A 153 0.04 -16.39 9.70
N VAL A 154 1.03 -15.76 10.35
CA VAL A 154 0.86 -15.09 11.66
C VAL A 154 -0.21 -14.00 11.57
N TRP A 155 -0.24 -13.23 10.49
CA TRP A 155 -1.21 -12.17 10.28
C TRP A 155 -2.61 -12.66 9.97
N CYS A 156 -2.76 -13.76 9.23
CA CYS A 156 -4.06 -14.41 9.07
C CYS A 156 -4.65 -14.80 10.42
N VAL A 157 -3.81 -15.32 11.33
CA VAL A 157 -4.21 -15.63 12.71
C VAL A 157 -4.49 -14.35 13.50
N ALA A 158 -3.61 -13.35 13.44
CA ALA A 158 -3.77 -12.08 14.15
C ALA A 158 -5.09 -11.39 13.79
N ALA A 159 -5.43 -11.32 12.49
CA ALA A 159 -6.69 -10.74 12.03
C ALA A 159 -7.92 -11.45 12.63
N SER A 160 -7.88 -12.78 12.73
CA SER A 160 -8.96 -13.58 13.33
C SER A 160 -9.13 -13.33 14.84
N LEU A 161 -8.07 -12.88 15.52
CA LEU A 161 -8.11 -12.48 16.92
C LEU A 161 -8.58 -11.03 17.07
N VAL A 162 -8.05 -10.14 16.23
CA VAL A 162 -8.32 -8.68 16.28
C VAL A 162 -9.75 -8.34 15.88
N MET A 163 -10.38 -9.09 14.97
CA MET A 163 -11.77 -8.84 14.55
C MET A 163 -12.77 -8.82 15.72
N ARG A 164 -12.43 -9.44 16.87
CA ARG A 164 -13.26 -9.46 18.07
C ARG A 164 -13.16 -8.17 18.90
N GLN A 165 -12.22 -7.29 18.57
CA GLN A 165 -11.84 -6.12 19.36
C GLN A 165 -11.92 -4.83 18.52
N LYS A 166 -13.15 -4.37 18.25
CA LYS A 166 -13.44 -3.17 17.43
C LYS A 166 -12.72 -1.90 17.92
N HIS A 167 -12.49 -1.76 19.23
CA HIS A 167 -11.77 -0.62 19.80
C HIS A 167 -10.28 -0.60 19.44
N VAL A 168 -9.63 -1.76 19.38
CA VAL A 168 -8.22 -1.84 18.96
C VAL A 168 -8.09 -1.43 17.51
N LEU A 169 -8.99 -1.93 16.64
CA LEU A 169 -8.99 -1.59 15.22
C LEU A 169 -9.14 -0.07 14.99
N ALA A 170 -10.11 0.56 15.65
CA ALA A 170 -10.35 2.00 15.52
C ALA A 170 -9.16 2.84 16.03
N LEU A 171 -8.52 2.42 17.12
CA LEU A 171 -7.33 3.11 17.63
C LEU A 171 -6.16 2.97 16.65
N VAL A 172 -5.92 1.76 16.14
CA VAL A 172 -4.83 1.52 15.20
C VAL A 172 -5.07 2.31 13.91
N GLN A 173 -6.27 2.25 13.31
CA GLN A 173 -6.61 3.03 12.10
C GLN A 173 -6.32 4.52 12.30
N LYS A 174 -6.71 5.09 13.44
CA LYS A 174 -6.49 6.51 13.74
C LYS A 174 -5.03 6.94 13.68
N TYR A 175 -4.10 6.07 14.10
CA TYR A 175 -2.67 6.43 14.14
C TYR A 175 -1.88 5.88 12.96
N ILE A 176 -2.30 4.75 12.39
CA ILE A 176 -1.55 4.04 11.36
C ILE A 176 -1.43 4.86 10.09
N ASP A 177 -2.49 5.59 9.72
CA ASP A 177 -2.53 6.43 8.52
C ASP A 177 -1.44 7.51 8.56
N TYR A 178 -1.10 8.03 9.74
CA TYR A 178 -0.01 9.00 9.91
C TYR A 178 1.38 8.35 9.94
N VAL A 179 1.48 7.11 10.43
CA VAL A 179 2.74 6.39 10.60
C VAL A 179 3.21 5.77 9.27
N ILE A 180 2.28 5.28 8.45
CA ILE A 180 2.58 4.61 7.18
C ILE A 180 3.43 5.47 6.22
N PRO A 181 3.08 6.75 5.94
CA PRO A 181 3.90 7.62 5.10
C PRO A 181 5.35 7.73 5.56
N LEU A 182 5.56 7.82 6.88
CA LEU A 182 6.88 7.92 7.49
C LEU A 182 7.66 6.61 7.32
N LEU A 183 7.00 5.47 7.50
CA LEU A 183 7.62 4.16 7.33
C LEU A 183 8.09 3.93 5.89
N TYR A 184 7.26 4.25 4.90
CA TYR A 184 7.61 4.14 3.48
C TYR A 184 8.75 5.08 3.08
N THR A 185 8.69 6.34 3.55
CA THR A 185 9.76 7.32 3.31
C THR A 185 11.07 6.86 3.93
N GLY A 186 11.04 6.41 5.19
CA GLY A 186 12.21 5.88 5.89
C GLY A 186 12.79 4.64 5.20
N LEU A 187 11.94 3.75 4.71
CA LEU A 187 12.37 2.56 3.98
C LEU A 187 13.06 2.91 2.65
N GLY A 188 12.52 3.85 1.89
CA GLY A 188 13.17 4.28 0.65
C GLY A 188 14.50 5.00 0.88
N ILE A 189 14.59 5.82 1.93
CA ILE A 189 15.87 6.40 2.38
C ILE A 189 16.85 5.30 2.77
N PHE A 190 16.40 4.28 3.51
CA PHE A 190 17.25 3.14 3.89
C PHE A 190 17.81 2.41 2.67
N ILE A 191 17.00 2.15 1.65
CA ILE A 191 17.42 1.51 0.40
C ILE A 191 18.49 2.36 -0.33
N ILE A 192 18.27 3.67 -0.43
CA ILE A 192 19.21 4.61 -1.06
C ILE A 192 20.53 4.67 -0.28
N VAL A 193 20.49 4.84 1.04
CA VAL A 193 21.68 4.98 1.89
C VAL A 193 22.49 3.68 1.95
N LYS A 194 21.82 2.54 1.92
CA LYS A 194 22.46 1.23 1.84
C LYS A 194 23.09 0.97 0.47
N SER A 195 22.74 1.77 -0.54
CA SER A 195 23.28 1.67 -1.90
C SER A 195 24.42 2.64 -2.15
N ASP A 196 25.27 2.31 -3.11
CA ASP A 196 26.32 3.22 -3.62
C ASP A 196 25.82 4.14 -4.75
N CYS A 197 24.50 4.26 -4.97
CA CYS A 197 23.96 4.95 -6.15
C CYS A 197 24.34 6.44 -6.21
N TYR A 198 24.29 7.16 -5.08
CA TYR A 198 24.68 8.57 -5.01
C TYR A 198 26.20 8.75 -5.15
N PRO A 199 27.05 8.08 -4.34
CA PRO A 199 28.50 8.15 -4.50
C PRO A 199 28.96 7.84 -5.93
N TRP A 200 28.45 6.76 -6.52
CA TRP A 200 28.77 6.36 -7.89
C TRP A 200 28.38 7.42 -8.91
N THR A 201 27.15 7.96 -8.83
CA THR A 201 26.70 8.98 -9.79
C THR A 201 27.47 10.29 -9.64
N ILE A 202 27.80 10.69 -8.41
CA ILE A 202 28.62 11.88 -8.14
C ILE A 202 30.00 11.72 -8.77
N GLN A 203 30.63 10.55 -8.60
CA GLN A 203 31.93 10.26 -9.20
C GLN A 203 31.86 10.31 -10.73
N GLN A 204 30.87 9.67 -11.34
CA GLN A 204 30.71 9.67 -12.79
C GLN A 204 30.53 11.10 -13.37
N ILE A 205 29.82 11.98 -12.65
CA ILE A 205 29.65 13.39 -13.06
C ILE A 205 30.95 14.19 -12.91
N ASN A 206 31.67 13.98 -11.81
CA ASN A 206 32.94 14.64 -11.58
C ASN A 206 33.99 14.21 -12.62
N ASP A 207 34.08 12.92 -12.93
CA ASP A 207 35.05 12.37 -13.89
C ASP A 207 34.77 12.84 -15.34
N SER A 208 33.55 13.29 -15.62
CA SER A 208 33.13 13.81 -16.94
C SER A 208 33.20 15.33 -17.07
N THR A 209 33.56 16.06 -16.00
CA THR A 209 33.58 17.52 -15.97
C THR A 209 34.94 18.06 -15.51
N ALA A 210 35.37 19.23 -15.98
CA ALA A 210 36.60 19.87 -15.53
C ALA A 210 36.52 20.46 -14.10
N SER A 211 35.35 20.39 -13.47
CA SER A 211 35.06 20.79 -12.09
C SER A 211 34.44 19.60 -11.33
N ASP A 212 34.24 19.73 -10.02
CA ASP A 212 33.60 18.70 -9.17
C ASP A 212 32.11 19.03 -8.85
N PRO A 213 31.20 19.24 -9.83
CA PRO A 213 29.85 19.70 -9.55
C PRO A 213 28.93 18.59 -9.00
N GLY A 214 29.34 17.32 -9.07
CA GLY A 214 28.49 16.13 -8.91
C GLY A 214 27.61 16.13 -7.66
N ARG A 215 28.13 16.61 -6.53
CA ARG A 215 27.33 16.75 -5.29
C ARG A 215 26.19 17.75 -5.46
N GLY A 216 26.46 18.90 -6.06
CA GLY A 216 25.47 19.96 -6.28
C GLY A 216 24.42 19.55 -7.31
N THR A 217 24.84 18.95 -8.43
CA THR A 217 23.92 18.44 -9.46
C THR A 217 23.02 17.35 -8.92
N MET A 218 23.54 16.35 -8.22
CA MET A 218 22.72 15.26 -7.68
C MET A 218 21.72 15.73 -6.63
N ALA A 219 22.13 16.64 -5.73
CA ALA A 219 21.24 17.25 -4.75
C ALA A 219 20.13 18.05 -5.43
N GLY A 220 20.48 18.86 -6.45
CA GLY A 220 19.52 19.65 -7.22
C GLY A 220 18.50 18.78 -7.97
N VAL A 221 18.98 17.78 -8.71
CA VAL A 221 18.14 16.86 -9.49
C VAL A 221 17.19 16.07 -8.59
N THR A 222 17.69 15.48 -7.50
CA THR A 222 16.86 14.70 -6.56
C THR A 222 15.78 15.58 -5.94
N THR A 223 16.17 16.75 -5.44
CA THR A 223 15.23 17.68 -4.81
C THR A 223 14.16 18.14 -5.79
N PHE A 224 14.56 18.47 -7.02
CA PHE A 224 13.62 18.85 -8.08
C PHE A 224 12.64 17.73 -8.40
N ILE A 225 13.11 16.49 -8.56
CA ILE A 225 12.25 15.33 -8.83
C ILE A 225 11.25 15.10 -7.70
N LEU A 226 11.70 15.09 -6.44
CA LEU A 226 10.83 14.86 -5.30
C LEU A 226 9.81 16.00 -5.12
N LEU A 227 10.20 17.25 -5.30
CA LEU A 227 9.29 18.40 -5.24
C LEU A 227 8.29 18.39 -6.40
N ALA A 228 8.75 18.17 -7.63
CA ALA A 228 7.87 18.11 -8.80
C ALA A 228 6.84 16.98 -8.66
N ALA A 229 7.28 15.79 -8.24
CA ALA A 229 6.40 14.65 -7.99
C ALA A 229 5.44 14.93 -6.82
N GLY A 230 5.93 15.49 -5.71
CA GLY A 230 5.11 15.87 -4.56
C GLY A 230 4.03 16.89 -4.93
N CYS A 231 4.38 17.93 -5.67
CA CYS A 231 3.44 18.93 -6.18
C CYS A 231 2.42 18.31 -7.14
N ALA A 232 2.86 17.45 -8.07
CA ALA A 232 1.97 16.77 -8.99
C ALA A 232 0.98 15.84 -8.27
N MET A 233 1.45 15.10 -7.26
CA MET A 233 0.61 14.22 -6.44
C MET A 233 -0.38 15.03 -5.61
N ALA A 234 0.06 16.08 -4.90
CA ALA A 234 -0.82 16.96 -4.15
C ALA A 234 -1.88 17.62 -5.04
N TRP A 235 -1.49 18.07 -6.24
CA TRP A 235 -2.41 18.62 -7.23
C TRP A 235 -3.42 17.58 -7.70
N ALA A 236 -2.99 16.36 -8.00
CA ALA A 236 -3.87 15.26 -8.39
C ALA A 236 -4.88 14.91 -7.29
N THR A 237 -4.45 14.86 -6.02
CA THR A 237 -5.36 14.60 -4.88
C THR A 237 -6.39 15.72 -4.71
N VAL A 238 -5.98 16.99 -4.86
CA VAL A 238 -6.92 18.14 -4.82
C VAL A 238 -7.86 18.15 -6.02
N ALA A 239 -7.38 17.81 -7.21
CA ALA A 239 -8.18 17.75 -8.43
C ALA A 239 -9.27 16.68 -8.32
N LYS A 240 -8.95 15.48 -7.79
CA LYS A 240 -9.93 14.43 -7.49
C LYS A 240 -11.05 14.91 -6.57
N ARG A 241 -10.70 15.57 -5.45
CA ARG A 241 -11.67 16.16 -4.51
C ARG A 241 -12.66 17.10 -5.19
N LYS A 242 -12.18 17.92 -6.14
CA LYS A 242 -13.04 18.87 -6.87
C LYS A 242 -14.04 18.15 -7.79
N THR A 243 -13.60 17.09 -8.45
CA THR A 243 -14.48 16.27 -9.31
C THR A 243 -15.55 15.55 -8.49
N GLN A 244 -15.17 14.91 -7.37
CA GLN A 244 -16.10 14.22 -6.46
C GLN A 244 -17.19 15.16 -5.94
N SER A 245 -16.79 16.34 -5.45
CA SER A 245 -17.72 17.36 -4.95
C SER A 245 -18.70 17.84 -6.03
N THR A 246 -18.30 17.81 -7.31
CA THR A 246 -19.18 18.23 -8.42
C THR A 246 -20.21 17.14 -8.74
N VAL A 247 -19.81 15.87 -8.70
CA VAL A 247 -20.70 14.71 -8.91
C VAL A 247 -21.75 14.59 -7.80
N ASP A 248 -21.35 14.76 -6.53
CA ASP A 248 -22.28 14.71 -5.40
C ASP A 248 -23.34 15.82 -5.46
N ILE A 249 -22.95 17.04 -5.85
CA ILE A 249 -23.87 18.17 -6.03
C ILE A 249 -24.90 17.84 -7.13
N ASP A 250 -24.47 17.23 -8.24
CA ASP A 250 -25.35 16.92 -9.38
C ASP A 250 -26.33 15.77 -9.06
N LEU A 251 -25.87 14.75 -8.35
CA LEU A 251 -26.74 13.66 -7.84
C LEU A 251 -27.78 14.18 -6.85
N THR A 252 -27.37 15.05 -5.92
CA THR A 252 -28.29 15.65 -4.94
C THR A 252 -29.35 16.53 -5.64
N ARG A 253 -28.96 17.23 -6.71
CA ARG A 253 -29.88 18.06 -7.50
C ARG A 253 -30.83 17.24 -8.38
N THR A 254 -30.38 16.06 -8.84
CA THR A 254 -31.15 15.18 -9.73
C THR A 254 -32.12 14.29 -8.97
N TYR A 255 -31.80 13.89 -7.74
CA TYR A 255 -32.58 12.94 -6.93
C TYR A 255 -33.15 13.52 -5.62
N GLY A 256 -32.87 14.79 -5.30
CA GLY A 256 -33.29 15.43 -4.06
C GLY A 256 -34.61 16.18 -4.13
N THR A 257 -35.73 15.47 -3.96
CA THR A 257 -36.86 15.95 -3.15
C THR A 257 -37.12 14.92 -2.05
N PRO A 258 -37.04 15.28 -0.75
CA PRO A 258 -37.54 14.40 0.29
C PRO A 258 -39.05 14.29 0.13
N LEU A 259 -39.56 13.06 0.05
CA LEU A 259 -40.98 12.79 0.31
C LEU A 259 -41.27 13.26 1.74
N GLU A 260 -41.91 14.42 1.89
CA GLU A 260 -42.61 14.78 3.11
C GLU A 260 -43.54 13.62 3.46
N THR A 261 -43.25 12.96 4.58
CA THR A 261 -44.15 12.02 5.22
C THR A 261 -45.48 12.72 5.46
N VAL A 262 -46.46 12.44 4.61
CA VAL A 262 -47.88 12.72 4.86
C VAL A 262 -48.27 11.98 6.13
N THR A 263 -48.32 12.69 7.25
CA THR A 263 -48.99 12.24 8.47
C THR A 263 -50.47 12.09 8.14
N ARG A 264 -50.91 10.85 7.99
CA ARG A 264 -52.31 10.51 7.78
C ARG A 264 -52.93 10.31 9.17
N ASP A 265 -53.57 11.36 9.69
CA ASP A 265 -54.50 11.26 10.80
C ASP A 265 -55.64 10.32 10.39
N ALA A 266 -55.73 9.17 11.05
CA ALA A 266 -56.91 8.33 11.07
C ALA A 266 -56.87 7.48 12.35
N ASP A 267 -57.81 7.78 13.24
CA ASP A 267 -58.55 6.88 14.13
C ASP A 267 -58.53 7.29 15.61
N ALA A 268 -59.56 8.02 16.00
CA ALA A 268 -60.26 7.83 17.27
C ALA A 268 -61.63 8.51 17.19
N ASP A 269 -62.64 7.79 16.69
CA ASP A 269 -63.99 7.84 17.27
C ASP A 269 -64.87 6.68 16.81
N VAL A 270 -65.67 6.18 17.77
CA VAL A 270 -66.77 5.20 17.71
C VAL A 270 -66.41 3.71 17.86
N HIS A 271 -66.31 3.25 19.11
CA HIS A 271 -67.41 2.52 19.78
C HIS A 271 -67.28 2.51 21.30
#